data_AF-A0A679HPW2-F1
#
_entry.id   AF-A0A679HPW2-F1
#
_cell.length_a   1.000
_cell.length_b   1.000
_cell.length_c   1.000
_cell.angle_alpha   90.00
_cell.angle_beta   90.00
_cell.angle_gamma   90.00
#
_symmetry.space_group_name_H-M   'P 1'
#
loop_
_entity.id
_entity.type
_entity.pdbx_description
1 polymer ?
#
loop_
_entity_poly.entity_id
_entity_poly.type
_entity_poly.pdbx_seq_one_letter_code
_entity_poly.pdbx_strand_id
1 'polypeptide(L)'
;MTAWSKRPRIYEINTWVWLNELTKTAGASMTLADVPTTKWDAIAAYGFDAVWLMGVWERSPAGIDIAMRNEALLADFRRALPDFKAEDNVGSPYCVRRYQVDERLGGPKGLAAARKMLADRGMRLILDFVPNHVAPDHPWATEHPEYFIQGSAEDLAREPQSFLNMAGRVIACGRDPFFPAWPDVLQLNAFHSGLRTAAVETVTSIASQCDGMRCDMAMLMMNSVFERTWGTRADVKPATDYWPQIIAAVKSRSPDTLFMAEAYWDLEFELQQQGFDYCYDKRLYDRLEHESAESVRLHLCADPAYQDKLLRFLENHDEPRAAATFSSEKAKAAAVSVSTQRGAVLFHEGQFDGRRTRVPVFLRRRPQEDPDKELREFYKKLLDVLKDPVIQDGDWRLCERTGWPDNQSYLNLVAWCWSGRDGWYLIVVNLSETPSQGNIQVLAENLAGRKWRMTDRITGATYDRNGDDLYRPGLYVDLNPWAFHVLKF
;
A
#
# COMPACT_ATOMS: atom_id res chain seq x y z
N MET A 1 -3.82 -10.20 -21.58
CA MET A 1 -4.15 -8.96 -20.86
C MET A 1 -3.27 -7.84 -21.41
N THR A 2 -3.76 -6.60 -21.42
CA THR A 2 -2.97 -5.41 -21.77
C THR A 2 -1.85 -5.20 -20.75
N ALA A 3 -0.75 -4.53 -21.11
CA ALA A 3 0.33 -4.20 -20.18
C ALA A 3 -0.20 -3.44 -18.94
N TRP A 4 0.54 -3.49 -17.83
CA TRP A 4 0.23 -2.67 -16.66
C TRP A 4 0.21 -1.19 -17.04
N SER A 5 -0.72 -0.43 -16.46
CA SER A 5 -0.64 1.03 -16.49
C SER A 5 0.70 1.48 -15.93
N LYS A 6 1.27 2.57 -16.46
CA LYS A 6 2.49 3.17 -15.89
C LYS A 6 2.28 3.65 -14.45
N ARG A 7 1.03 3.96 -14.10
CA ARG A 7 0.61 4.51 -12.81
C ARG A 7 -0.63 3.74 -12.34
N PRO A 8 -0.47 2.47 -11.94
CA PRO A 8 -1.60 1.64 -11.58
C PRO A 8 -2.22 2.15 -10.28
N ARG A 9 -3.54 2.19 -10.26
CA ARG A 9 -4.35 2.45 -9.07
C ARG A 9 -4.83 1.12 -8.52
N ILE A 10 -4.50 0.87 -7.27
CA ILE A 10 -4.64 -0.42 -6.60
C ILE A 10 -5.64 -0.25 -5.47
N TYR A 11 -6.56 -1.19 -5.36
CA TYR A 11 -7.54 -1.24 -4.28
C TYR A 11 -7.26 -2.43 -3.36
N GLU A 12 -6.87 -2.15 -2.13
CA GLU A 12 -6.63 -3.15 -1.10
C GLU A 12 -7.91 -3.52 -0.38
N ILE A 13 -8.18 -4.82 -0.32
CA ILE A 13 -9.32 -5.41 0.37
C ILE A 13 -8.80 -6.40 1.41
N ASN A 14 -9.19 -6.20 2.66
CA ASN A 14 -9.07 -7.25 3.66
C ASN A 14 -10.09 -8.36 3.33
N THR A 15 -9.61 -9.41 2.66
CA THR A 15 -10.46 -10.44 2.04
C THR A 15 -11.40 -11.10 3.04
N TRP A 16 -10.91 -11.37 4.25
CA TRP A 16 -11.67 -12.03 5.31
C TRP A 16 -12.80 -11.17 5.85
N VAL A 17 -12.50 -9.91 6.15
CA VAL A 17 -13.50 -8.95 6.64
C VAL A 17 -14.56 -8.72 5.58
N TRP A 18 -14.14 -8.49 4.33
CA TRP A 18 -15.04 -8.24 3.22
C TRP A 18 -15.97 -9.42 2.92
N LEU A 19 -15.45 -10.64 2.81
CA LEU A 19 -16.29 -11.83 2.57
C LEU A 19 -17.23 -12.13 3.73
N ASN A 20 -16.81 -11.87 4.97
CA ASN A 20 -17.67 -12.05 6.13
C ASN A 20 -18.82 -11.03 6.14
N GLU A 21 -18.59 -9.78 5.71
CA GLU A 21 -19.66 -8.79 5.54
C GLU A 21 -20.65 -9.18 4.41
N LEU A 22 -20.12 -9.71 3.29
CA LEU A 22 -20.96 -10.24 2.21
C LEU A 22 -21.80 -11.44 2.66
N THR A 23 -21.17 -12.39 3.35
CA THR A 23 -21.83 -13.57 3.94
C THR A 23 -22.98 -13.17 4.86
N LYS A 24 -22.75 -12.20 5.75
CA LYS A 24 -23.79 -11.67 6.65
C LYS A 24 -24.95 -11.03 5.90
N THR A 25 -24.63 -10.26 4.85
CA THR A 25 -25.65 -9.58 4.04
C THR A 25 -26.49 -10.57 3.22
N ALA A 26 -25.85 -11.63 2.70
CA ALA A 26 -26.52 -12.66 1.92
C ALA A 26 -27.30 -13.68 2.78
N GLY A 27 -26.95 -13.82 4.06
CA GLY A 27 -27.55 -14.83 4.95
C GLY A 27 -27.10 -16.27 4.67
N ALA A 28 -26.05 -16.46 3.85
CA ALA A 28 -25.49 -17.76 3.49
C ALA A 28 -23.96 -17.68 3.44
N SER A 29 -23.27 -18.79 3.74
CA SER A 29 -21.81 -18.86 3.65
C SER A 29 -21.34 -18.61 2.21
N MET A 30 -20.32 -17.77 2.05
CA MET A 30 -19.78 -17.39 0.75
C MET A 30 -18.26 -17.57 0.71
N THR A 31 -17.79 -18.03 -0.43
CA THR A 31 -16.38 -18.04 -0.80
C THR A 31 -16.10 -16.96 -1.86
N LEU A 32 -14.83 -16.82 -2.28
CA LEU A 32 -14.46 -15.97 -3.41
C LEU A 32 -15.18 -16.33 -4.72
N ALA A 33 -15.58 -17.60 -4.89
CA ALA A 33 -16.35 -18.04 -6.06
C ALA A 33 -17.79 -17.54 -6.08
N ASP A 34 -18.36 -17.30 -4.89
CA ASP A 34 -19.79 -17.00 -4.72
C ASP A 34 -20.07 -15.49 -4.71
N VAL A 35 -19.02 -14.66 -4.71
CA VAL A 35 -19.17 -13.20 -4.69
C VAL A 35 -20.00 -12.75 -5.89
N PRO A 36 -21.13 -12.05 -5.69
CA PRO A 36 -22.02 -11.69 -6.77
C PRO A 36 -21.34 -10.77 -7.77
N THR A 37 -21.68 -10.95 -9.05
CA THR A 37 -21.23 -10.11 -10.17
C THR A 37 -21.35 -8.61 -9.87
N THR A 38 -22.43 -8.19 -9.21
CA THR A 38 -22.71 -6.80 -8.85
C THR A 38 -21.70 -6.20 -7.85
N LYS A 39 -21.08 -7.02 -7.00
CA LYS A 39 -20.03 -6.55 -6.07
C LYS A 39 -18.73 -6.27 -6.80
N TRP A 40 -18.36 -7.13 -7.76
CA TRP A 40 -17.23 -6.88 -8.65
C TRP A 40 -17.46 -5.68 -9.57
N ASP A 41 -18.70 -5.49 -10.06
CA ASP A 41 -19.08 -4.31 -10.85
C ASP A 41 -18.92 -3.01 -10.05
N ALA A 42 -19.32 -3.02 -8.78
CA ALA A 42 -19.15 -1.87 -7.89
C ALA A 42 -17.68 -1.50 -7.69
N ILE A 43 -16.79 -2.49 -7.55
CA ILE A 43 -15.34 -2.26 -7.47
C ILE A 43 -14.82 -1.68 -8.80
N ALA A 44 -15.21 -2.28 -9.93
CA ALA A 44 -14.78 -1.81 -11.25
C ALA A 44 -15.27 -0.40 -11.60
N ALA A 45 -16.43 0.01 -11.07
CA ALA A 45 -16.98 1.36 -11.30
C ALA A 45 -16.07 2.48 -10.76
N TYR A 46 -15.21 2.18 -9.77
CA TYR A 46 -14.19 3.12 -9.31
C TYR A 46 -13.07 3.33 -10.34
N GLY A 47 -12.87 2.39 -11.26
CA GLY A 47 -11.88 2.48 -12.34
C GLY A 47 -10.46 2.16 -11.91
N PHE A 48 -10.27 1.27 -10.94
CA PHE A 48 -8.96 0.76 -10.52
C PHE A 48 -8.34 -0.16 -11.58
N ASP A 49 -7.01 -0.27 -11.56
CA ASP A 49 -6.24 -1.12 -12.47
C ASP A 49 -6.01 -2.51 -11.85
N ALA A 50 -6.00 -2.61 -10.52
CA ALA A 50 -5.86 -3.87 -9.79
C ALA A 50 -6.58 -3.88 -8.44
N VAL A 51 -6.90 -5.09 -7.98
CA VAL A 51 -7.36 -5.37 -6.62
C VAL A 51 -6.31 -6.21 -5.92
N TRP A 52 -5.89 -5.77 -4.74
CA TRP A 52 -5.10 -6.58 -3.82
C TRP A 52 -6.04 -7.27 -2.84
N LEU A 53 -6.15 -8.59 -2.97
CA LEU A 53 -6.87 -9.43 -2.01
C LEU A 53 -5.89 -9.82 -0.90
N MET A 54 -5.93 -9.05 0.19
CA MET A 54 -5.01 -9.25 1.31
C MET A 54 -5.37 -10.52 2.10
N GLY A 55 -4.35 -11.32 2.42
CA GLY A 55 -4.45 -12.39 3.41
C GLY A 55 -5.25 -13.62 2.98
N VAL A 56 -5.07 -14.06 1.73
CA VAL A 56 -5.76 -15.23 1.14
C VAL A 56 -5.16 -16.58 1.55
N TRP A 57 -3.92 -16.61 2.04
CA TRP A 57 -3.20 -17.84 2.35
C TRP A 57 -3.75 -18.55 3.59
N GLU A 58 -3.48 -19.85 3.68
CA GLU A 58 -3.85 -20.68 4.82
C GLU A 58 -3.17 -20.16 6.09
N ARG A 59 -4.00 -19.74 7.05
CA ARG A 59 -3.57 -19.18 8.34
C ARG A 59 -3.28 -20.30 9.33
N SER A 60 -2.32 -20.05 10.21
CA SER A 60 -1.85 -21.00 11.23
C SER A 60 -2.80 -21.17 12.41
N PRO A 61 -3.30 -22.38 12.71
CA PRO A 61 -3.90 -22.69 14.00
C PRO A 61 -2.95 -22.45 15.18
N ALA A 62 -1.66 -22.79 15.06
CA ALA A 62 -0.68 -22.53 16.11
C ALA A 62 -0.52 -21.02 16.38
N GLY A 63 -0.49 -20.20 15.33
CA GLY A 63 -0.47 -18.75 15.44
C GLY A 63 -1.72 -18.17 16.10
N ILE A 64 -2.90 -18.73 15.82
CA ILE A 64 -4.15 -18.37 16.52
C ILE A 64 -4.02 -18.64 18.02
N ASP A 65 -3.54 -19.82 18.41
CA ASP A 65 -3.37 -20.20 19.82
C ASP A 65 -2.38 -19.27 20.55
N ILE A 66 -1.29 -18.88 19.89
CA ILE A 66 -0.31 -17.92 20.43
C ILE A 66 -0.96 -16.55 20.61
N ALA A 67 -1.67 -16.05 19.59
CA ALA A 67 -2.36 -14.77 19.64
C ALA A 67 -3.43 -14.73 20.76
N MET A 68 -4.15 -15.84 20.97
CA MET A 68 -5.17 -15.96 22.02
C MET A 68 -4.59 -16.02 23.45
N ARG A 69 -3.27 -16.16 23.61
CA ARG A 69 -2.56 -16.10 24.91
C ARG A 69 -1.81 -14.77 25.09
N ASN A 70 -1.81 -13.90 24.09
CA ASN A 70 -1.12 -12.62 24.13
C ASN A 70 -2.08 -11.52 24.58
N GLU A 71 -1.94 -11.06 25.83
CA GLU A 71 -2.82 -10.04 26.41
C GLU A 71 -2.78 -8.70 25.67
N ALA A 72 -1.65 -8.32 25.07
CA ALA A 72 -1.56 -7.09 24.29
C ALA A 72 -2.39 -7.19 23.00
N LEU A 73 -2.34 -8.32 22.30
CA LEU A 73 -3.18 -8.57 21.12
C LEU A 73 -4.66 -8.63 21.50
N LEU A 74 -5.02 -9.34 22.58
CA LEU A 74 -6.40 -9.38 23.06
C LEU A 74 -6.93 -8.01 23.46
N ALA A 75 -6.09 -7.15 24.06
CA ALA A 75 -6.45 -5.77 24.35
C ALA A 75 -6.69 -4.97 23.07
N ASP A 76 -5.84 -5.13 22.04
CA ASP A 76 -6.02 -4.48 20.75
C ASP A 76 -7.30 -4.96 20.03
N PHE A 77 -7.60 -6.26 20.09
CA PHE A 77 -8.83 -6.83 19.53
C PHE A 77 -10.07 -6.24 20.21
N ARG A 78 -10.08 -6.14 21.55
CA ARG A 78 -11.20 -5.55 22.30
C ARG A 78 -11.31 -4.03 22.10
N ARG A 79 -10.19 -3.34 21.85
CA ARG A 79 -10.19 -1.92 21.49
C ARG A 79 -10.88 -1.69 20.15
N ALA A 80 -10.52 -2.48 19.14
CA ALA A 80 -11.12 -2.38 17.81
C ALA A 80 -12.54 -2.96 17.76
N LEU A 81 -12.83 -3.98 18.58
CA LEU A 81 -14.09 -4.71 18.55
C LEU A 81 -14.54 -4.99 20.00
N PRO A 82 -15.27 -4.07 20.66
CA PRO A 82 -15.61 -4.18 22.08
C PRO A 82 -16.39 -5.45 22.45
N ASP A 83 -17.14 -6.03 21.50
CA ASP A 83 -17.88 -7.29 21.65
C ASP A 83 -17.10 -8.52 21.12
N PHE A 84 -15.76 -8.44 21.10
CA PHE A 84 -14.88 -9.49 20.59
C PHE A 84 -15.18 -10.87 21.22
N LYS A 85 -15.25 -11.88 20.35
CA LYS A 85 -15.32 -13.31 20.72
C LYS A 85 -14.12 -14.04 20.14
N ALA A 86 -13.72 -15.14 20.76
CA ALA A 86 -12.58 -15.95 20.30
C ALA A 86 -12.70 -16.36 18.82
N GLU A 87 -13.90 -16.70 18.35
CA GLU A 87 -14.19 -17.04 16.94
C GLU A 87 -13.97 -15.89 15.94
N ASP A 88 -13.83 -14.65 16.42
CA ASP A 88 -13.52 -13.51 15.57
C ASP A 88 -12.04 -13.45 15.18
N ASN A 89 -11.16 -14.09 15.96
CA ASN A 89 -9.74 -14.25 15.62
C ASN A 89 -9.57 -15.42 14.64
N VAL A 90 -9.23 -15.10 13.39
CA VAL A 90 -8.93 -16.08 12.33
C VAL A 90 -7.42 -16.24 12.08
N GLY A 91 -6.58 -15.65 12.94
CA GLY A 91 -5.11 -15.71 12.87
C GLY A 91 -4.52 -14.57 12.04
N SER A 92 -3.23 -14.29 12.15
CA SER A 92 -2.59 -13.28 11.29
C SER A 92 -2.49 -13.79 9.84
N PRO A 93 -2.75 -12.95 8.81
CA PRO A 93 -2.44 -13.30 7.42
C PRO A 93 -0.94 -13.43 7.16
N TYR A 94 -0.10 -12.87 8.03
CA TYR A 94 1.36 -12.90 7.93
C TYR A 94 1.98 -14.09 8.69
N CYS A 95 1.19 -14.76 9.54
CA CYS A 95 1.53 -16.07 10.11
C CYS A 95 1.11 -17.19 9.13
N VAL A 96 1.79 -17.24 7.98
CA VAL A 96 1.46 -18.13 6.86
C VAL A 96 1.82 -19.58 7.21
N ARG A 97 0.82 -20.46 7.24
CA ARG A 97 1.05 -21.91 7.41
C ARG A 97 1.43 -22.57 6.10
N ARG A 98 0.73 -22.20 5.01
CA ARG A 98 1.03 -22.64 3.64
C ARG A 98 0.67 -21.56 2.65
N TYR A 99 1.47 -21.42 1.61
CA TYR A 99 1.14 -20.63 0.42
C TYR A 99 0.12 -21.34 -0.48
N GLN A 100 -0.97 -21.78 0.13
CA GLN A 100 -2.17 -22.32 -0.49
C GLN A 100 -3.34 -21.44 -0.04
N VAL A 101 -4.26 -21.13 -0.96
CA VAL A 101 -5.43 -20.32 -0.62
C VAL A 101 -6.28 -21.08 0.41
N ASP A 102 -6.68 -20.39 1.48
CA ASP A 102 -7.48 -21.00 2.56
C ASP A 102 -8.81 -21.55 2.01
N GLU A 103 -9.14 -22.79 2.38
CA GLU A 103 -10.36 -23.46 1.94
C GLU A 103 -11.63 -22.72 2.38
N ARG A 104 -11.59 -21.96 3.48
CA ARG A 104 -12.70 -21.11 3.92
C ARG A 104 -12.96 -19.94 2.98
N LEU A 105 -12.00 -19.59 2.12
CA LEU A 105 -12.14 -18.61 1.04
C LEU A 105 -12.46 -19.27 -0.32
N GLY A 106 -12.63 -20.60 -0.36
CA GLY A 106 -12.90 -21.39 -1.57
C GLY A 106 -11.66 -22.01 -2.23
N GLY A 107 -10.51 -21.95 -1.57
CA GLY A 107 -9.27 -22.55 -2.05
C GLY A 107 -8.80 -22.01 -3.40
N PRO A 108 -7.88 -22.70 -4.09
CA PRO A 108 -7.34 -22.25 -5.37
C PRO A 108 -8.41 -22.03 -6.45
N LYS A 109 -9.52 -22.80 -6.41
CA LYS A 109 -10.65 -22.65 -7.34
C LYS A 109 -11.41 -21.34 -7.10
N GLY A 110 -11.68 -21.00 -5.83
CA GLY A 110 -12.33 -19.75 -5.46
C GLY A 110 -11.51 -18.53 -5.87
N LEU A 111 -10.19 -18.59 -5.65
CA LEU A 111 -9.29 -17.52 -6.10
C LEU A 111 -9.27 -17.38 -7.63
N ALA A 112 -9.21 -18.50 -8.36
CA ALA A 112 -9.25 -18.47 -9.83
C ALA A 112 -10.57 -17.88 -10.36
N ALA A 113 -11.71 -18.17 -9.71
CA ALA A 113 -12.98 -17.56 -10.04
C ALA A 113 -12.98 -16.04 -9.79
N ALA A 114 -12.47 -15.58 -8.64
CA ALA A 114 -12.33 -14.15 -8.36
C ALA A 114 -11.37 -13.45 -9.34
N ARG A 115 -10.23 -14.05 -9.66
CA ARG A 115 -9.30 -13.53 -10.68
C ARG A 115 -9.99 -13.38 -12.03
N LYS A 116 -10.81 -14.36 -12.44
CA LYS A 116 -11.60 -14.26 -13.66
C LYS A 116 -12.59 -13.08 -13.60
N MET A 117 -13.29 -12.90 -12.49
CA MET A 117 -14.23 -11.79 -12.31
C MET A 117 -13.56 -10.41 -12.41
N LEU A 118 -12.34 -10.29 -11.90
CA LEU A 118 -11.51 -9.09 -12.07
C LEU A 118 -11.07 -8.92 -13.53
N ALA A 119 -10.56 -9.97 -14.15
CA ALA A 119 -10.05 -9.94 -15.52
C ALA A 119 -11.14 -9.61 -16.56
N ASP A 120 -12.35 -10.14 -16.39
CA ASP A 120 -13.52 -9.83 -17.24
C ASP A 120 -13.88 -8.32 -17.19
N ARG A 121 -13.40 -7.59 -16.17
CA ARG A 121 -13.57 -6.14 -15.98
C ARG A 121 -12.29 -5.35 -16.25
N GLY A 122 -11.26 -5.98 -16.80
CA GLY A 122 -9.98 -5.34 -17.08
C GLY A 122 -9.11 -5.06 -15.85
N MET A 123 -9.47 -5.59 -14.68
CA MET A 123 -8.70 -5.44 -13.45
C MET A 123 -7.78 -6.64 -13.22
N ARG A 124 -6.63 -6.38 -12.60
CA ARG A 124 -5.62 -7.37 -12.24
C ARG A 124 -5.74 -7.80 -10.78
N LEU A 125 -5.17 -8.96 -10.44
CA LEU A 125 -5.12 -9.48 -9.07
C LEU A 125 -3.72 -9.33 -8.46
N ILE A 126 -3.64 -8.75 -7.27
CA ILE A 126 -2.43 -8.70 -6.44
C ILE A 126 -2.64 -9.54 -5.17
N LEU A 127 -1.60 -10.28 -4.74
CA LEU A 127 -1.60 -11.11 -3.53
C LEU A 127 -0.36 -10.83 -2.65
N ASP A 128 -0.39 -11.26 -1.39
CA ASP A 128 0.73 -11.11 -0.48
C ASP A 128 1.84 -12.15 -0.69
N PHE A 129 3.07 -11.78 -0.38
CA PHE A 129 4.17 -12.70 -0.13
C PHE A 129 4.94 -12.25 1.12
N VAL A 130 5.16 -13.17 2.06
CA VAL A 130 5.86 -12.92 3.33
C VAL A 130 7.22 -13.62 3.30
N PRO A 131 8.32 -12.91 3.01
CA PRO A 131 9.61 -13.53 2.76
C PRO A 131 10.40 -13.81 4.04
N ASN A 132 10.14 -13.04 5.12
CA ASN A 132 10.99 -13.02 6.31
C ASN A 132 10.75 -14.22 7.25
N HIS A 133 9.52 -14.70 7.32
CA HIS A 133 9.11 -15.70 8.31
C HIS A 133 7.91 -16.52 7.82
N VAL A 134 7.67 -17.63 8.51
CA VAL A 134 6.48 -18.48 8.33
C VAL A 134 5.94 -18.92 9.69
N ALA A 135 4.74 -19.50 9.72
CA ALA A 135 4.15 -19.99 10.95
C ALA A 135 4.95 -21.15 11.60
N PRO A 136 4.82 -21.37 12.92
CA PRO A 136 5.43 -22.51 13.62
C PRO A 136 5.02 -23.88 13.09
N ASP A 137 3.81 -24.00 12.56
CA ASP A 137 3.26 -25.22 11.96
C ASP A 137 3.36 -25.24 10.43
N HIS A 138 4.22 -24.38 9.85
CA HIS A 138 4.60 -24.46 8.45
C HIS A 138 5.38 -25.77 8.19
N PRO A 139 5.13 -26.52 7.09
CA PRO A 139 5.80 -27.79 6.81
C PRO A 139 7.33 -27.74 6.88
N TRP A 140 7.94 -26.63 6.44
CA TRP A 140 9.39 -26.41 6.54
C TRP A 140 9.93 -26.51 7.98
N ALA A 141 9.16 -26.12 9.01
CA ALA A 141 9.62 -26.20 10.39
C ALA A 141 9.97 -27.64 10.81
N THR A 142 9.32 -28.64 10.21
CA THR A 142 9.60 -30.06 10.44
C THR A 142 10.46 -30.69 9.35
N GLU A 143 10.20 -30.35 8.08
CA GLU A 143 10.81 -31.00 6.91
C GLU A 143 12.19 -30.42 6.56
N HIS A 144 12.36 -29.12 6.80
CA HIS A 144 13.55 -28.33 6.45
C HIS A 144 13.98 -27.40 7.59
N PRO A 145 14.29 -27.93 8.78
CA PRO A 145 14.68 -27.10 9.92
C PRO A 145 15.94 -26.28 9.66
N GLU A 146 16.78 -26.66 8.68
CA GLU A 146 17.95 -25.91 8.22
C GLU A 146 17.60 -24.57 7.55
N TYR A 147 16.34 -24.36 7.14
CA TYR A 147 15.90 -23.09 6.54
C TYR A 147 15.75 -21.96 7.55
N PHE A 148 15.89 -22.22 8.85
CA PHE A 148 15.59 -21.26 9.91
C PHE A 148 16.84 -20.81 10.66
N ILE A 149 16.75 -19.62 11.25
CA ILE A 149 17.78 -19.15 12.17
C ILE A 149 17.71 -19.97 13.47
N GLN A 150 18.80 -20.65 13.80
CA GLN A 150 18.88 -21.53 14.96
C GLN A 150 19.16 -20.74 16.25
N GLY A 151 18.61 -21.24 17.36
CA GLY A 151 18.92 -20.83 18.72
C GLY A 151 19.49 -21.99 19.55
N SER A 152 19.80 -21.69 20.80
CA SER A 152 20.22 -22.67 21.81
C SER A 152 19.22 -22.75 22.97
N ALA A 153 19.33 -23.79 23.80
CA ALA A 153 18.54 -23.87 25.02
C ALA A 153 18.79 -22.68 25.98
N GLU A 154 20.01 -22.15 25.99
CA GLU A 154 20.38 -20.95 26.75
C GLU A 154 19.70 -19.70 26.19
N ASP A 155 19.62 -19.57 24.86
CA ASP A 155 18.89 -18.46 24.23
C ASP A 155 17.41 -18.49 24.58
N LEU A 156 16.77 -19.67 24.52
CA LEU A 156 15.37 -19.84 24.91
C LEU A 156 15.13 -19.50 26.38
N ALA A 157 16.05 -19.88 27.26
CA ALA A 157 15.95 -19.56 28.69
C ALA A 157 16.11 -18.06 28.97
N ARG A 158 17.00 -17.38 28.21
CA ARG A 158 17.26 -15.94 28.36
C ARG A 158 16.15 -15.08 27.76
N GLU A 159 15.67 -15.45 26.58
CA GLU A 159 14.72 -14.68 25.78
C GLU A 159 13.56 -15.56 25.29
N PRO A 160 12.68 -16.02 26.20
CA PRO A 160 11.65 -17.00 25.88
C PRO A 160 10.57 -16.52 24.89
N GLN A 161 10.54 -15.23 24.58
CA GLN A 161 9.64 -14.65 23.56
C GLN A 161 10.30 -14.55 22.18
N SER A 162 11.63 -14.65 22.11
CA SER A 162 12.41 -14.52 20.86
C SER A 162 12.75 -15.87 20.23
N PHE A 163 12.40 -16.98 20.88
CA PHE A 163 12.72 -18.34 20.42
C PHE A 163 11.57 -19.30 20.74
N LEU A 164 11.37 -20.30 19.89
CA LEU A 164 10.43 -21.40 20.08
C LEU A 164 11.14 -22.74 20.06
N ASN A 165 10.65 -23.68 20.88
CA ASN A 165 11.09 -25.07 20.82
C ASN A 165 10.19 -25.85 19.85
N MET A 166 10.78 -26.24 18.73
CA MET A 166 10.15 -27.02 17.67
C MET A 166 10.74 -28.43 17.66
N ALA A 167 10.00 -29.39 18.23
CA ALA A 167 10.39 -30.80 18.29
C ALA A 167 11.84 -31.04 18.80
N GLY A 168 12.25 -30.30 19.83
CA GLY A 168 13.58 -30.42 20.44
C GLY A 168 14.65 -29.50 19.83
N ARG A 169 14.30 -28.68 18.82
CA ARG A 169 15.17 -27.66 18.23
C ARG A 169 14.72 -26.29 18.69
N VAL A 170 15.66 -25.42 19.04
CA VAL A 170 15.34 -24.03 19.36
C VAL A 170 15.50 -23.20 18.08
N ILE A 171 14.43 -22.53 17.67
CA ILE A 171 14.39 -21.70 16.45
C ILE A 171 14.05 -20.27 16.84
N ALA A 172 14.71 -19.30 16.23
CA ALA A 172 14.44 -17.89 16.47
C ALA A 172 13.07 -17.47 15.90
N CYS A 173 12.37 -16.60 16.62
CA CYS A 173 11.16 -15.95 16.15
C CYS A 173 11.50 -14.86 15.13
N GLY A 174 10.58 -14.61 14.19
CA GLY A 174 10.72 -13.54 13.19
C GLY A 174 10.87 -12.18 13.86
N ARG A 175 11.72 -11.30 13.33
CA ARG A 175 11.83 -9.91 13.82
C ARG A 175 12.36 -8.96 12.76
N ASP A 176 12.31 -7.68 13.09
CA ASP A 176 13.14 -6.64 12.48
C ASP A 176 14.30 -6.22 13.43
N PRO A 177 15.25 -5.36 13.00
CA PRO A 177 16.40 -4.96 13.81
C PRO A 177 16.07 -4.04 15.00
N PHE A 178 14.90 -3.41 15.03
CA PHE A 178 14.55 -2.32 15.95
C PHE A 178 13.49 -2.71 16.98
N PHE A 179 12.69 -3.74 16.70
CA PHE A 179 11.59 -4.17 17.56
C PHE A 179 11.77 -5.59 18.11
N PRO A 180 11.07 -5.94 19.20
CA PRO A 180 11.03 -7.31 19.71
C PRO A 180 10.53 -8.30 18.66
N ALA A 181 10.88 -9.58 18.83
CA ALA A 181 10.43 -10.62 17.92
C ALA A 181 8.91 -10.84 17.96
N TRP A 182 8.35 -11.18 16.81
CA TRP A 182 6.97 -11.63 16.67
C TRP A 182 6.85 -13.07 17.16
N PRO A 183 6.14 -13.32 18.27
CA PRO A 183 6.20 -14.61 18.97
C PRO A 183 5.45 -15.73 18.22
N ASP A 184 4.66 -15.39 17.20
CA ASP A 184 3.81 -16.31 16.44
C ASP A 184 4.42 -16.77 15.11
N VAL A 185 5.67 -16.41 14.80
CA VAL A 185 6.31 -16.73 13.51
C VAL A 185 7.79 -17.11 13.67
N LEU A 186 8.25 -18.06 12.86
CA LEU A 186 9.64 -18.55 12.85
C LEU A 186 10.47 -17.81 11.79
N GLN A 187 11.68 -17.38 12.17
CA GLN A 187 12.58 -16.65 11.31
C GLN A 187 13.22 -17.56 10.25
N LEU A 188 13.02 -17.22 8.99
CA LEU A 188 13.72 -17.85 7.87
C LEU A 188 15.14 -17.29 7.71
N ASN A 189 16.07 -18.13 7.28
CA ASN A 189 17.47 -17.78 7.05
C ASN A 189 17.69 -17.36 5.58
N ALA A 190 17.59 -16.06 5.29
CA ALA A 190 17.74 -15.50 3.95
C ALA A 190 19.10 -15.82 3.28
N PHE A 191 20.11 -16.26 4.03
CA PHE A 191 21.43 -16.63 3.52
C PHE A 191 21.54 -18.10 3.13
N HIS A 192 20.60 -18.95 3.56
CA HIS A 192 20.58 -20.36 3.23
C HIS A 192 20.19 -20.58 1.75
N SER A 193 21.05 -21.21 0.96
CA SER A 193 20.85 -21.41 -0.48
C SER A 193 19.64 -22.30 -0.80
N GLY A 194 19.39 -23.31 0.03
CA GLY A 194 18.22 -24.17 -0.08
C GLY A 194 16.91 -23.38 0.12
N LEU A 195 16.90 -22.44 1.07
CA LEU A 195 15.72 -21.59 1.29
C LEU A 195 15.49 -20.69 0.09
N ARG A 196 16.54 -20.05 -0.46
CA ARG A 196 16.38 -19.19 -1.65
C ARG A 196 15.80 -19.96 -2.84
N THR A 197 16.16 -21.24 -2.99
CA THR A 197 15.58 -22.12 -4.02
C THR A 197 14.10 -22.38 -3.75
N ALA A 198 13.74 -22.76 -2.52
CA ALA A 198 12.35 -22.98 -2.11
C ALA A 198 11.49 -21.70 -2.21
N ALA A 199 12.08 -20.53 -1.93
CA ALA A 199 11.44 -19.23 -2.11
C ALA A 199 11.16 -18.96 -3.60
N VAL A 200 12.11 -19.19 -4.51
CA VAL A 200 11.88 -19.06 -5.96
C VAL A 200 10.68 -19.91 -6.40
N GLU A 201 10.60 -21.16 -5.94
CA GLU A 201 9.48 -22.06 -6.27
C GLU A 201 8.16 -21.54 -5.72
N THR A 202 8.16 -21.11 -4.45
CA THR A 202 6.99 -20.53 -3.77
C THR A 202 6.48 -19.29 -4.50
N VAL A 203 7.35 -18.32 -4.77
CA VAL A 203 6.99 -17.07 -5.44
C VAL A 203 6.55 -17.33 -6.89
N THR A 204 7.15 -18.29 -7.58
CA THR A 204 6.69 -18.71 -8.91
C THR A 204 5.30 -19.32 -8.86
N SER A 205 5.00 -20.14 -7.84
CA SER A 205 3.65 -20.70 -7.63
C SER A 205 2.62 -19.60 -7.37
N ILE A 206 2.95 -18.59 -6.54
CA ILE A 206 2.10 -17.41 -6.32
C ILE A 206 1.88 -16.66 -7.64
N ALA A 207 2.94 -16.38 -8.38
CA ALA A 207 2.87 -15.66 -9.67
C ALA A 207 2.00 -16.38 -10.72
N SER A 208 1.83 -17.70 -10.62
CA SER A 208 0.90 -18.43 -11.49
C SER A 208 -0.58 -18.13 -11.18
N GLN A 209 -0.87 -17.67 -9.96
CA GLN A 209 -2.21 -17.45 -9.42
C GLN A 209 -2.63 -15.98 -9.42
N CYS A 210 -1.70 -15.03 -9.61
CA CYS A 210 -1.97 -13.59 -9.64
C CYS A 210 -1.26 -12.88 -10.80
N ASP A 211 -1.43 -11.56 -10.87
CA ASP A 211 -0.79 -10.68 -11.85
C ASP A 211 0.32 -9.82 -11.22
N GLY A 212 0.27 -9.65 -9.90
CA GLY A 212 1.33 -9.00 -9.12
C GLY A 212 1.31 -9.45 -7.66
N MET A 213 2.32 -9.03 -6.90
CA MET A 213 2.41 -9.36 -5.48
C MET A 213 2.97 -8.22 -4.65
N ARG A 214 2.43 -8.08 -3.43
CA ARG A 214 2.95 -7.22 -2.37
C ARG A 214 3.86 -8.05 -1.48
N CYS A 215 5.15 -7.75 -1.49
CA CYS A 215 6.15 -8.36 -0.64
C CYS A 215 6.21 -7.63 0.70
N ASP A 216 5.80 -8.33 1.75
CA ASP A 216 5.82 -7.87 3.14
C ASP A 216 7.25 -7.60 3.60
N MET A 217 7.44 -6.47 4.28
CA MET A 217 8.69 -6.03 4.91
C MET A 217 9.92 -6.35 4.05
N ALA A 218 9.89 -5.97 2.78
CA ALA A 218 10.81 -6.49 1.77
C ALA A 218 12.27 -6.19 2.10
N MET A 219 12.53 -5.06 2.76
CA MET A 219 13.86 -4.63 3.18
C MET A 219 14.53 -5.59 4.17
N LEU A 220 13.77 -6.38 4.94
CA LEU A 220 14.34 -7.33 5.91
C LEU A 220 15.21 -8.39 5.24
N MET A 221 14.93 -8.72 3.99
CA MET A 221 15.64 -9.74 3.23
C MET A 221 16.88 -9.21 2.52
N MET A 222 17.11 -7.89 2.53
CA MET A 222 18.31 -7.31 1.95
C MET A 222 19.53 -7.78 2.73
N ASN A 223 20.59 -8.19 2.02
CA ASN A 223 21.75 -8.81 2.68
C ASN A 223 22.37 -7.93 3.79
N SER A 224 22.40 -6.61 3.62
CA SER A 224 22.90 -5.66 4.63
C SER A 224 22.03 -5.62 5.89
N VAL A 225 20.71 -5.62 5.73
CA VAL A 225 19.74 -5.61 6.83
C VAL A 225 19.73 -6.96 7.54
N PHE A 226 19.73 -8.05 6.79
CA PHE A 226 19.69 -9.41 7.34
C PHE A 226 20.95 -9.71 8.17
N GLU A 227 22.14 -9.34 7.66
CA GLU A 227 23.41 -9.46 8.39
C GLU A 227 23.42 -8.63 9.67
N ARG A 228 22.92 -7.39 9.64
CA ARG A 228 22.80 -6.56 10.84
C ARG A 228 21.88 -7.18 11.89
N THR A 229 20.82 -7.84 11.45
CA THR A 229 19.80 -8.42 12.35
C THR A 229 20.26 -9.72 12.98
N TRP A 230 20.92 -10.59 12.22
CA TRP A 230 21.20 -11.97 12.62
C TRP A 230 22.69 -12.27 12.81
N GLY A 231 23.58 -11.44 12.27
CA GLY A 231 25.03 -11.55 12.44
C GLY A 231 25.53 -12.97 12.18
N THR A 232 26.28 -13.51 13.15
CA THR A 232 26.88 -14.85 13.08
C THR A 232 25.87 -15.99 13.21
N ARG A 233 24.59 -15.72 13.48
CA ARG A 233 23.52 -16.75 13.49
C ARG A 233 23.01 -17.07 12.09
N ALA A 234 23.18 -16.15 11.14
CA ALA A 234 22.89 -16.40 9.74
C ALA A 234 24.05 -17.19 9.10
N ASP A 235 23.78 -17.80 7.95
CA ASP A 235 24.82 -18.49 7.17
C ASP A 235 25.84 -17.49 6.60
N VAL A 236 26.77 -17.97 5.78
CA VAL A 236 27.68 -17.10 5.04
C VAL A 236 26.87 -16.20 4.09
N LYS A 237 27.04 -14.89 4.25
CA LYS A 237 26.41 -13.87 3.41
C LYS A 237 26.62 -14.18 1.92
N PRO A 238 25.54 -14.35 1.14
CA PRO A 238 25.65 -14.58 -0.30
C PRO A 238 26.21 -13.36 -1.05
N ALA A 239 26.89 -13.61 -2.17
CA ALA A 239 27.46 -12.55 -3.00
C ALA A 239 26.39 -11.66 -3.66
N THR A 240 25.24 -12.24 -3.98
CA THR A 240 24.08 -11.53 -4.55
C THR A 240 22.99 -11.35 -3.51
N ASP A 241 22.25 -10.25 -3.63
CA ASP A 241 21.10 -9.99 -2.76
C ASP A 241 19.95 -10.97 -3.01
N TYR A 242 19.02 -11.07 -2.06
CA TYR A 242 17.89 -12.01 -2.07
C TYR A 242 16.92 -11.73 -3.22
N TRP A 243 16.50 -10.47 -3.39
CA TRP A 243 15.45 -10.11 -4.35
C TRP A 243 15.86 -10.24 -5.83
N PRO A 244 17.06 -9.82 -6.28
CA PRO A 244 17.44 -9.96 -7.68
C PRO A 244 17.39 -11.41 -8.16
N GLN A 245 17.73 -12.37 -7.29
CA GLN A 245 17.64 -13.80 -7.60
C GLN A 245 16.18 -14.23 -7.80
N ILE A 246 15.29 -13.87 -6.88
CA ILE A 246 13.89 -14.29 -6.89
C ILE A 246 13.11 -13.61 -8.01
N ILE A 247 13.22 -12.29 -8.12
CA ILE A 247 12.50 -11.50 -9.12
C ILE A 247 12.94 -11.93 -10.52
N ALA A 248 14.25 -12.10 -10.78
CA ALA A 248 14.73 -12.55 -12.08
C ALA A 248 14.19 -13.96 -12.42
N ALA A 249 14.20 -14.89 -11.46
CA ALA A 249 13.68 -16.24 -11.67
C ALA A 249 12.18 -16.23 -12.02
N VAL A 250 11.38 -15.43 -11.31
CA VAL A 250 9.94 -15.31 -11.58
C VAL A 250 9.69 -14.61 -12.92
N LYS A 251 10.31 -13.46 -13.17
CA LYS A 251 10.14 -12.70 -14.42
C LYS A 251 10.65 -13.45 -15.66
N SER A 252 11.57 -14.41 -15.50
CA SER A 252 11.96 -15.31 -16.60
C SER A 252 10.84 -16.23 -17.09
N ARG A 253 9.87 -16.55 -16.21
CA ARG A 253 8.72 -17.41 -16.51
C ARG A 253 7.44 -16.61 -16.75
N SER A 254 7.27 -15.52 -16.00
CA SER A 254 6.12 -14.61 -16.05
C SER A 254 6.61 -13.15 -16.11
N PRO A 255 7.03 -12.66 -17.29
CA PRO A 255 7.64 -11.32 -17.44
C PRO A 255 6.77 -10.15 -16.98
N ASP A 256 5.44 -10.33 -17.04
CA ASP A 256 4.46 -9.29 -16.71
C ASP A 256 4.06 -9.28 -15.22
N THR A 257 4.65 -10.16 -14.39
CA THR A 257 4.38 -10.17 -12.95
C THR A 257 4.95 -8.92 -12.27
N LEU A 258 4.08 -8.16 -11.64
CA LEU A 258 4.42 -6.93 -10.92
C LEU A 258 4.84 -7.23 -9.47
N PHE A 259 5.92 -6.61 -9.00
CA PHE A 259 6.40 -6.71 -7.63
C PHE A 259 6.30 -5.36 -6.91
N MET A 260 5.58 -5.33 -5.79
CA MET A 260 5.49 -4.20 -4.87
C MET A 260 6.26 -4.52 -3.59
N ALA A 261 7.18 -3.66 -3.21
CA ALA A 261 7.89 -3.76 -1.94
C ALA A 261 7.17 -2.91 -0.90
N GLU A 262 6.75 -3.53 0.20
CA GLU A 262 6.63 -2.79 1.45
C GLU A 262 8.05 -2.38 1.88
N ALA A 263 8.27 -1.07 1.94
CA ALA A 263 9.56 -0.44 2.14
C ALA A 263 9.50 0.60 3.26
N TYR A 264 10.53 0.61 4.10
CA TYR A 264 10.71 1.49 5.25
C TYR A 264 12.21 1.81 5.38
N TRP A 265 12.54 2.76 6.26
CA TRP A 265 13.91 3.18 6.58
C TRP A 265 14.68 3.79 5.40
N ASP A 266 13.96 4.44 4.48
CA ASP A 266 14.51 5.10 3.30
C ASP A 266 15.26 4.12 2.36
N LEU A 267 14.89 2.83 2.40
CA LEU A 267 15.47 1.75 1.58
C LEU A 267 14.70 1.50 0.28
N GLU A 268 13.64 2.25 0.00
CA GLU A 268 12.82 2.10 -1.20
C GLU A 268 13.64 2.24 -2.49
N PHE A 269 14.62 3.16 -2.53
CA PHE A 269 15.49 3.33 -3.70
C PHE A 269 16.37 2.11 -3.94
N GLU A 270 16.96 1.54 -2.88
CA GLU A 270 17.78 0.34 -2.97
C GLU A 270 16.95 -0.87 -3.43
N LEU A 271 15.73 -1.02 -2.91
CA LEU A 271 14.78 -2.05 -3.35
C LEU A 271 14.38 -1.87 -4.82
N GLN A 272 14.16 -0.64 -5.29
CA GLN A 272 13.92 -0.38 -6.72
C GLN A 272 15.09 -0.86 -7.61
N GLN A 273 16.34 -0.71 -7.14
CA GLN A 273 17.52 -1.23 -7.85
C GLN A 273 17.59 -2.76 -7.83
N GLN A 274 16.97 -3.42 -6.85
CA GLN A 274 16.90 -4.88 -6.78
C GLN A 274 15.81 -5.50 -7.68
N GLY A 275 15.03 -4.67 -8.38
CA GLY A 275 14.09 -5.11 -9.42
C GLY A 275 12.61 -4.97 -9.06
N PHE A 276 12.28 -4.36 -7.92
CA PHE A 276 10.90 -4.02 -7.58
C PHE A 276 10.35 -2.96 -8.56
N ASP A 277 9.09 -3.18 -8.97
CA ASP A 277 8.39 -2.26 -9.87
C ASP A 277 7.89 -1.04 -9.10
N TYR A 278 7.39 -1.25 -7.88
CA TYR A 278 6.96 -0.18 -6.97
C TYR A 278 7.42 -0.44 -5.54
N CYS A 279 7.77 0.62 -4.81
CA CYS A 279 8.08 0.57 -3.38
C CYS A 279 7.17 1.53 -2.60
N TYR A 280 6.77 1.17 -1.39
CA TYR A 280 5.98 2.06 -0.52
C TYR A 280 6.67 3.40 -0.34
N ASP A 281 5.90 4.48 -0.43
CA ASP A 281 6.38 5.82 -0.13
C ASP A 281 5.89 6.29 1.25
N LYS A 282 6.45 5.67 2.28
CA LYS A 282 6.17 6.05 3.66
C LYS A 282 6.62 7.49 3.97
N ARG A 283 7.65 7.99 3.29
CA ARG A 283 8.15 9.38 3.48
C ARG A 283 7.10 10.42 3.10
N LEU A 284 6.40 10.26 1.99
CA LEU A 284 5.31 11.21 1.66
C LEU A 284 4.17 11.15 2.68
N TYR A 285 3.77 9.95 3.10
CA TYR A 285 2.75 9.79 4.14
C TYR A 285 3.17 10.51 5.44
N ASP A 286 4.36 10.23 5.96
CA ASP A 286 4.87 10.84 7.20
C ASP A 286 4.96 12.37 7.08
N ARG A 287 5.38 12.88 5.92
CA ARG A 287 5.48 14.33 5.66
C ARG A 287 4.10 15.00 5.64
N LEU A 288 3.10 14.36 5.04
CA LEU A 288 1.73 14.86 5.06
C LEU A 288 1.13 14.83 6.47
N GLU A 289 1.49 13.83 7.28
CA GLU A 289 1.02 13.72 8.66
C GLU A 289 1.66 14.77 9.58
N HIS A 290 2.99 14.89 9.55
CA HIS A 290 3.75 15.53 10.61
C HIS A 290 4.65 16.71 10.19
N GLU A 291 4.88 16.90 8.88
CA GLU A 291 5.86 17.89 8.41
C GLU A 291 5.23 19.06 7.65
N SER A 292 6.08 19.99 7.20
CA SER A 292 5.66 21.18 6.47
C SER A 292 5.40 20.91 5.00
N ALA A 293 4.59 21.78 4.38
CA ALA A 293 4.37 21.80 2.93
C ALA A 293 5.68 21.83 2.13
N GLU A 294 6.71 22.52 2.62
CA GLU A 294 7.99 22.58 1.92
C GLU A 294 8.74 21.24 1.96
N SER A 295 8.65 20.48 3.05
CA SER A 295 9.20 19.12 3.09
C SER A 295 8.51 18.20 2.08
N VAL A 296 7.18 18.31 1.94
CA VAL A 296 6.42 17.63 0.90
C VAL A 296 6.89 18.04 -0.49
N ARG A 297 7.03 19.34 -0.77
CA ARG A 297 7.50 19.83 -2.06
C ARG A 297 8.90 19.30 -2.41
N LEU A 298 9.83 19.33 -1.45
CA LEU A 298 11.19 18.83 -1.63
C LEU A 298 11.21 17.32 -1.93
N HIS A 299 10.26 16.54 -1.40
CA HIS A 299 10.08 15.12 -1.78
C HIS A 299 9.82 14.97 -3.28
N LEU A 300 8.92 15.81 -3.79
CA LEU A 300 8.45 15.77 -5.17
C LEU A 300 9.48 16.31 -6.17
N CYS A 301 10.54 16.99 -5.69
CA CYS A 301 11.69 17.40 -6.49
C CYS A 301 12.66 16.26 -6.83
N ALA A 302 12.50 15.08 -6.22
CA ALA A 302 13.38 13.94 -6.50
C ALA A 302 13.25 13.46 -7.95
N ASP A 303 14.24 12.68 -8.40
CA ASP A 303 14.34 12.23 -9.79
C ASP A 303 13.03 11.55 -10.29
N PRO A 304 12.53 11.90 -11.48
CA PRO A 304 11.29 11.32 -12.01
C PRO A 304 11.29 9.79 -12.07
N ALA A 305 12.42 9.14 -12.38
CA ALA A 305 12.50 7.68 -12.47
C ALA A 305 12.37 7.02 -11.09
N TYR A 306 12.79 7.71 -10.03
CA TYR A 306 12.53 7.31 -8.65
C TYR A 306 11.06 7.50 -8.29
N GLN A 307 10.49 8.68 -8.58
CA GLN A 307 9.10 9.03 -8.28
C GLN A 307 8.08 8.13 -9.01
N ASP A 308 8.39 7.67 -10.23
CA ASP A 308 7.56 6.78 -11.04
C ASP A 308 7.45 5.35 -10.46
N LYS A 309 8.36 4.97 -9.56
CA LYS A 309 8.41 3.65 -8.91
C LYS A 309 7.99 3.69 -7.44
N LEU A 310 7.31 4.76 -7.03
CA LEU A 310 6.75 4.86 -5.69
C LEU A 310 5.28 4.47 -5.68
N LEU A 311 4.85 3.82 -4.59
CA LEU A 311 3.46 3.52 -4.28
C LEU A 311 2.98 4.48 -3.19
N ARG A 312 2.08 5.40 -3.57
CA ARG A 312 1.53 6.42 -2.67
C ARG A 312 0.26 5.91 -2.00
N PHE A 313 0.08 6.20 -0.72
CA PHE A 313 -1.11 5.85 0.04
C PHE A 313 -1.37 6.86 1.16
N LEU A 314 -2.60 6.88 1.68
CA LEU A 314 -2.95 7.55 2.93
C LEU A 314 -3.23 6.58 4.07
N GLU A 315 -3.58 5.35 3.76
CA GLU A 315 -3.82 4.29 4.73
C GLU A 315 -3.67 2.95 4.02
N ASN A 316 -3.33 1.93 4.80
CA ASN A 316 -3.32 0.53 4.42
C ASN A 316 -3.72 -0.28 5.69
N HIS A 317 -3.52 -1.59 5.70
CA HIS A 317 -3.86 -2.42 6.87
C HIS A 317 -3.01 -2.15 8.13
N ASP A 318 -1.78 -1.65 7.98
CA ASP A 318 -0.85 -1.38 9.08
C ASP A 318 -1.00 0.05 9.63
N GLU A 319 -1.18 1.02 8.74
CA GLU A 319 -1.30 2.42 9.09
C GLU A 319 -2.66 2.74 9.74
N PRO A 320 -2.72 3.77 10.60
CA PRO A 320 -3.98 4.28 11.10
C PRO A 320 -4.91 4.73 9.96
N ARG A 321 -6.22 4.72 10.22
CA ARG A 321 -7.19 5.24 9.26
C ARG A 321 -6.97 6.74 9.05
N ALA A 322 -6.93 7.19 7.80
CA ALA A 322 -6.79 8.60 7.41
C ALA A 322 -7.88 9.47 8.06
N ALA A 323 -9.11 8.97 8.18
CA ALA A 323 -10.21 9.68 8.85
C ALA A 323 -10.02 9.83 10.38
N ALA A 324 -9.19 8.98 10.99
CA ALA A 324 -8.82 9.08 12.40
C ALA A 324 -7.55 9.92 12.62
N THR A 325 -6.66 9.97 11.63
CA THR A 325 -5.37 10.69 11.68
C THR A 325 -5.51 12.17 11.31
N PHE A 326 -6.23 12.47 10.23
CA PHE A 326 -6.33 13.82 9.67
C PHE A 326 -7.66 14.48 10.04
N SER A 327 -7.69 15.81 10.12
CA SER A 327 -8.95 16.56 10.05
C SER A 327 -9.64 16.34 8.71
N SER A 328 -10.94 16.62 8.60
CA SER A 328 -11.71 16.37 7.37
C SER A 328 -11.12 17.09 6.16
N GLU A 329 -10.74 18.36 6.33
CA GLU A 329 -10.15 19.19 5.28
C GLU A 329 -8.74 18.71 4.91
N LYS A 330 -7.90 18.43 5.91
CA LYS A 330 -6.55 17.88 5.70
C LYS A 330 -6.59 16.53 5.00
N ALA A 331 -7.54 15.66 5.35
CA ALA A 331 -7.73 14.35 4.71
C ALA A 331 -8.01 14.49 3.20
N LYS A 332 -8.90 15.43 2.82
CA LYS A 332 -9.21 15.72 1.40
C LYS A 332 -7.99 16.29 0.67
N ALA A 333 -7.27 17.22 1.28
CA ALA A 333 -6.05 17.82 0.72
C ALA A 333 -4.93 16.76 0.52
N ALA A 334 -4.75 15.89 1.50
CA ALA A 334 -3.80 14.78 1.44
C ALA A 334 -4.22 13.77 0.36
N ALA A 335 -5.52 13.48 0.22
CA ALA A 335 -6.03 12.55 -0.80
C ALA A 335 -5.76 13.06 -2.22
N VAL A 336 -5.98 14.34 -2.49
CA VAL A 336 -5.59 14.98 -3.75
C VAL A 336 -4.07 14.90 -3.93
N SER A 337 -3.32 15.21 -2.88
CA SER A 337 -1.86 15.25 -2.90
C SER A 337 -1.20 13.91 -3.16
N VAL A 338 -1.74 12.78 -2.70
CA VAL A 338 -1.15 11.46 -2.97
C VAL A 338 -1.61 10.87 -4.29
N SER A 339 -2.87 11.11 -4.67
CA SER A 339 -3.51 10.37 -5.77
C SER A 339 -3.27 10.98 -7.14
N THR A 340 -2.83 12.23 -7.20
CA THR A 340 -2.55 12.94 -8.47
C THR A 340 -1.05 13.12 -8.73
N GLN A 341 -0.20 12.29 -8.10
CA GLN A 341 1.25 12.27 -8.29
C GLN A 341 1.70 11.17 -9.25
N ARG A 342 3.01 11.16 -9.54
CA ARG A 342 3.69 10.08 -10.23
C ARG A 342 3.75 8.80 -9.38
N GLY A 343 3.86 7.67 -10.07
CA GLY A 343 3.91 6.35 -9.46
C GLY A 343 2.55 5.68 -9.32
N ALA A 344 2.53 4.54 -8.62
CA ALA A 344 1.32 3.83 -8.30
C ALA A 344 0.59 4.48 -7.12
N VAL A 345 -0.71 4.26 -7.01
CA VAL A 345 -1.53 4.76 -5.90
C VAL A 345 -2.31 3.60 -5.30
N LEU A 346 -2.28 3.49 -3.97
CA LEU A 346 -3.03 2.50 -3.21
C LEU A 346 -4.17 3.19 -2.45
N PHE A 347 -5.37 2.62 -2.56
CA PHE A 347 -6.54 2.97 -1.77
C PHE A 347 -6.97 1.76 -0.95
N HIS A 348 -7.22 1.97 0.34
CA HIS A 348 -7.67 0.90 1.23
C HIS A 348 -9.20 0.84 1.32
N GLU A 349 -9.76 -0.36 1.43
CA GLU A 349 -11.19 -0.58 1.62
C GLU A 349 -11.72 0.07 2.91
N GLY A 350 -12.75 0.92 2.76
CA GLY A 350 -13.28 1.75 3.85
C GLY A 350 -12.74 3.18 3.92
N GLN A 351 -11.68 3.52 3.16
CA GLN A 351 -11.15 4.89 3.11
C GLN A 351 -12.21 5.90 2.63
N PHE A 352 -12.97 5.53 1.60
CA PHE A 352 -14.02 6.38 1.01
C PHE A 352 -15.23 6.56 1.93
N ASP A 353 -15.43 5.61 2.83
CA ASP A 353 -16.50 5.63 3.82
C ASP A 353 -16.12 6.44 5.05
N GLY A 354 -14.86 6.86 5.17
CA GLY A 354 -14.35 7.57 6.34
C GLY A 354 -14.28 6.69 7.59
N ARG A 355 -14.10 5.38 7.43
CA ARG A 355 -13.94 4.46 8.56
C ARG A 355 -12.77 4.91 9.43
N ARG A 356 -12.95 4.90 10.74
CA ARG A 356 -11.99 5.43 11.73
C ARG A 356 -11.28 4.31 12.48
N THR A 357 -11.89 3.12 12.57
CA THR A 357 -11.27 1.97 13.24
C THR A 357 -10.25 1.29 12.33
N ARG A 358 -8.98 1.26 12.76
CA ARG A 358 -7.97 0.33 12.19
C ARG A 358 -8.23 -1.05 12.78
N VAL A 359 -8.58 -2.00 11.93
CA VAL A 359 -8.99 -3.35 12.34
C VAL A 359 -7.75 -4.23 12.39
N PRO A 360 -7.43 -4.87 13.55
CA PRO A 360 -6.35 -5.84 13.62
C PRO A 360 -6.54 -6.94 12.56
N VAL A 361 -5.50 -7.22 11.78
CA VAL A 361 -5.54 -8.13 10.62
C VAL A 361 -5.93 -9.59 10.97
N PHE A 362 -5.91 -9.91 12.27
CA PHE A 362 -6.37 -11.16 12.86
C PHE A 362 -7.89 -11.35 12.79
N LEU A 363 -8.65 -10.26 12.74
CA LEU A 363 -10.10 -10.31 12.92
C LEU A 363 -10.82 -10.56 11.59
N ARG A 364 -11.81 -11.46 11.62
CA ARG A 364 -12.71 -11.72 10.48
C ARG A 364 -13.79 -10.67 10.28
N ARG A 365 -13.93 -9.74 11.21
CA ARG A 365 -14.98 -8.71 11.18
C ARG A 365 -14.47 -7.42 11.79
N ARG A 366 -15.18 -6.34 11.46
CA ARG A 366 -14.94 -5.00 11.97
C ARG A 366 -16.21 -4.39 12.58
N PRO A 367 -16.10 -3.30 13.35
CA PRO A 367 -17.24 -2.53 13.78
C PRO A 367 -18.10 -2.04 12.62
N GLN A 368 -19.38 -1.87 12.88
CA GLN A 368 -20.25 -1.09 12.00
C GLN A 368 -19.95 0.39 12.22
N GLU A 369 -19.69 1.11 11.13
CA GLU A 369 -19.46 2.54 11.12
C GLU A 369 -20.31 3.11 9.99
N ASP A 370 -21.10 4.14 10.28
CA ASP A 370 -21.92 4.79 9.27
C ASP A 370 -21.01 5.53 8.29
N PRO A 371 -21.20 5.36 6.97
CA PRO A 371 -20.35 6.02 6.00
C PRO A 371 -20.52 7.54 5.97
N ASP A 372 -19.41 8.25 5.87
CA ASP A 372 -19.41 9.69 5.60
C ASP A 372 -19.83 9.96 4.14
N LYS A 373 -21.05 10.50 3.99
CA LYS A 373 -21.65 10.78 2.66
C LYS A 373 -20.91 11.89 1.92
N GLU A 374 -20.41 12.90 2.64
CA GLU A 374 -19.70 14.02 2.01
C GLU A 374 -18.33 13.56 1.50
N LEU A 375 -17.63 12.76 2.32
CA LEU A 375 -16.35 12.18 1.94
C LEU A 375 -16.48 11.22 0.75
N ARG A 376 -17.55 10.40 0.71
CA ARG A 376 -17.88 9.55 -0.45
C ARG A 376 -18.05 10.35 -1.73
N GLU A 377 -18.84 11.43 -1.69
CA GLU A 377 -19.05 12.28 -2.87
C GLU A 377 -17.76 12.98 -3.29
N PHE A 378 -16.92 13.38 -2.34
CA PHE A 378 -15.57 13.89 -2.64
C PHE A 378 -14.71 12.85 -3.36
N TYR A 379 -14.59 11.63 -2.82
CA TYR A 379 -13.79 10.57 -3.44
C TYR A 379 -14.34 10.15 -4.80
N LYS A 380 -15.66 10.14 -4.99
CA LYS A 380 -16.27 9.89 -6.31
C LYS A 380 -15.77 10.90 -7.35
N LYS A 381 -15.81 12.20 -7.03
CA LYS A 381 -15.28 13.26 -7.92
C LYS A 381 -13.78 13.13 -8.14
N LEU A 382 -13.01 12.82 -7.09
CA LEU A 382 -11.57 12.62 -7.20
C LEU A 382 -11.25 11.43 -8.11
N LEU A 383 -11.90 10.28 -7.92
CA LEU A 383 -11.71 9.10 -8.77
C LEU A 383 -12.10 9.39 -10.22
N ASP A 384 -13.13 10.19 -10.47
CA ASP A 384 -13.48 10.63 -11.82
C ASP A 384 -12.40 11.53 -12.45
N VAL A 385 -11.67 12.32 -11.65
CA VAL A 385 -10.46 13.02 -12.13
C VAL A 385 -9.35 12.03 -12.48
N LEU A 386 -9.11 11.02 -11.64
CA LEU A 386 -8.05 10.03 -11.85
C LEU A 386 -8.30 9.10 -13.05
N LYS A 387 -9.53 9.06 -13.57
CA LYS A 387 -9.88 8.34 -14.82
C LYS A 387 -9.50 9.13 -16.08
N ASP A 388 -9.16 10.41 -15.97
CA ASP A 388 -8.85 11.24 -17.12
C ASP A 388 -7.49 10.85 -17.73
N PRO A 389 -7.39 10.61 -19.05
CA PRO A 389 -6.14 10.23 -19.71
C PRO A 389 -4.98 11.22 -19.48
N VAL A 390 -5.27 12.51 -19.25
CA VAL A 390 -4.23 13.50 -18.94
C VAL A 390 -3.54 13.18 -17.61
N ILE A 391 -4.26 12.68 -16.61
CA ILE A 391 -3.68 12.23 -15.34
C ILE A 391 -3.00 10.86 -15.52
N GLN A 392 -3.64 9.95 -16.25
CA GLN A 392 -3.17 8.55 -16.38
C GLN A 392 -1.92 8.38 -17.22
N ASP A 393 -1.80 9.13 -18.32
CA ASP A 393 -0.73 8.97 -19.31
C ASP A 393 0.03 10.26 -19.63
N GLY A 394 -0.45 11.42 -19.16
CA GLY A 394 0.18 12.71 -19.43
C GLY A 394 1.55 12.89 -18.77
N ASP A 395 2.16 14.03 -19.08
CA ASP A 395 3.45 14.46 -18.55
C ASP A 395 3.23 15.29 -17.28
N TRP A 396 3.82 14.85 -16.17
CA TRP A 396 3.80 15.54 -14.88
C TRP A 396 4.97 16.50 -14.74
N ARG A 397 4.71 17.69 -14.19
CA ARG A 397 5.76 18.66 -13.79
C ARG A 397 5.38 19.32 -12.48
N LEU A 398 6.34 19.46 -11.57
CA LEU A 398 6.19 20.29 -10.38
C LEU A 398 6.16 21.76 -10.79
N CYS A 399 5.24 22.55 -10.25
CA CYS A 399 5.13 23.96 -10.55
C CYS A 399 6.00 24.80 -9.59
N GLU A 400 6.66 25.82 -10.14
CA GLU A 400 7.31 26.84 -9.33
C GLU A 400 6.28 27.78 -8.71
N ARG A 401 6.64 28.34 -7.56
CA ARG A 401 5.77 29.21 -6.76
C ARG A 401 6.54 30.42 -6.27
N THR A 402 5.91 31.58 -6.38
CA THR A 402 6.48 32.85 -5.90
C THR A 402 5.49 33.54 -4.98
N GLY A 403 6.02 34.36 -4.07
CA GLY A 403 5.23 35.18 -3.17
C GLY A 403 5.79 36.60 -3.10
N TRP A 404 5.52 37.28 -1.99
CA TRP A 404 5.93 38.66 -1.79
C TRP A 404 6.92 38.76 -0.62
N PRO A 405 7.82 39.76 -0.59
CA PRO A 405 8.81 39.90 0.49
C PRO A 405 8.20 39.95 1.90
N ASP A 406 7.01 40.52 2.02
CA ASP A 406 6.23 40.68 3.25
C ASP A 406 5.24 39.54 3.52
N ASN A 407 5.04 38.63 2.57
CA ASN A 407 4.16 37.46 2.70
C ASN A 407 4.81 36.20 2.13
N GLN A 408 5.33 35.36 3.02
CA GLN A 408 5.96 34.08 2.68
C GLN A 408 4.99 32.89 2.73
N SER A 409 3.67 33.11 2.87
CA SER A 409 2.69 32.01 2.95
C SER A 409 2.63 31.14 1.69
N TYR A 410 3.15 31.61 0.55
CA TYR A 410 3.33 30.77 -0.65
C TYR A 410 4.17 29.51 -0.35
N LEU A 411 5.01 29.49 0.71
CA LEU A 411 5.74 28.31 1.22
C LEU A 411 4.85 27.15 1.64
N ASN A 412 3.58 27.43 1.96
CA ASN A 412 2.59 26.42 2.31
C ASN A 412 1.89 25.79 1.11
N LEU A 413 2.10 26.35 -0.08
CA LEU A 413 1.47 25.89 -1.32
C LEU A 413 2.36 24.85 -1.99
N VAL A 414 1.78 23.73 -2.41
CA VAL A 414 2.42 22.75 -3.28
C VAL A 414 1.58 22.62 -4.54
N ALA A 415 2.21 22.69 -5.70
CA ALA A 415 1.51 22.69 -6.97
C ALA A 415 2.24 21.89 -8.05
N TRP A 416 1.48 21.23 -8.91
CA TRP A 416 1.99 20.47 -10.04
C TRP A 416 0.99 20.51 -11.20
N CYS A 417 1.47 20.26 -12.40
CA CYS A 417 0.64 20.15 -13.59
C CYS A 417 0.79 18.80 -14.26
N TRP A 418 -0.31 18.37 -14.89
CA TRP A 418 -0.31 17.32 -15.89
C TRP A 418 -0.66 17.92 -17.24
N SER A 419 0.00 17.45 -18.29
CA SER A 419 -0.30 17.86 -19.67
C SER A 419 -0.43 16.65 -20.57
N GLY A 420 -1.40 16.68 -21.49
CA GLY A 420 -1.65 15.61 -22.44
C GLY A 420 -2.34 16.13 -23.70
N ARG A 421 -2.77 15.21 -24.57
CA ARG A 421 -3.45 15.58 -25.82
C ARG A 421 -4.79 16.30 -25.58
N ASP A 422 -5.45 15.96 -24.47
CA ASP A 422 -6.80 16.42 -24.14
C ASP A 422 -6.80 17.60 -23.14
N GLY A 423 -5.68 18.32 -23.04
CA GLY A 423 -5.53 19.55 -22.26
C GLY A 423 -4.61 19.40 -21.05
N TRP A 424 -4.87 20.20 -20.02
CA TRP A 424 -4.03 20.32 -18.84
C TRP A 424 -4.83 20.14 -17.56
N TYR A 425 -4.12 19.67 -16.53
CA TYR A 425 -4.54 19.82 -15.15
C TYR A 425 -3.51 20.66 -14.40
N LEU A 426 -4.00 21.60 -13.58
CA LEU A 426 -3.20 22.28 -12.56
C LEU A 426 -3.79 21.93 -11.20
N ILE A 427 -2.96 21.33 -10.35
CA ILE A 427 -3.31 21.01 -8.97
C ILE A 427 -2.54 21.97 -8.08
N VAL A 428 -3.23 22.62 -7.15
CA VAL A 428 -2.64 23.52 -6.15
C VAL A 428 -3.23 23.17 -4.81
N VAL A 429 -2.39 22.88 -3.82
CA VAL A 429 -2.83 22.47 -2.48
C VAL A 429 -2.16 23.35 -1.44
N ASN A 430 -2.95 23.92 -0.53
CA ASN A 430 -2.44 24.51 0.70
C ASN A 430 -2.26 23.40 1.73
N LEU A 431 -1.02 23.03 2.04
CA LEU A 431 -0.70 22.00 3.04
C LEU A 431 -0.36 22.63 4.39
N SER A 432 -1.22 23.54 4.86
CA SER A 432 -1.06 24.20 6.15
C SER A 432 -2.40 24.56 6.81
N GLU A 433 -2.33 24.89 8.10
CA GLU A 433 -3.46 25.35 8.92
C GLU A 433 -3.77 26.85 8.75
N THR A 434 -3.04 27.57 7.89
CA THR A 434 -3.23 29.01 7.68
C THR A 434 -3.61 29.33 6.24
N PRO A 435 -4.42 30.39 6.00
CA PRO A 435 -4.64 30.89 4.65
C PRO A 435 -3.31 31.22 3.98
N SER A 436 -3.18 30.86 2.70
CA SER A 436 -1.92 30.97 1.98
C SER A 436 -2.12 31.50 0.57
N GLN A 437 -1.25 32.44 0.18
CA GLN A 437 -1.32 33.16 -1.09
C GLN A 437 -0.02 33.02 -1.86
N GLY A 438 -0.09 32.98 -3.18
CA GLY A 438 1.09 32.92 -4.04
C GLY A 438 0.75 32.98 -5.52
N ASN A 439 1.77 33.12 -6.36
CA ASN A 439 1.65 32.93 -7.80
C ASN A 439 2.24 31.58 -8.19
N ILE A 440 1.45 30.76 -8.87
CA ILE A 440 1.84 29.43 -9.35
C ILE A 440 2.19 29.52 -10.83
N GLN A 441 3.44 29.22 -11.17
CA GLN A 441 3.90 29.24 -12.54
C GLN A 441 3.47 27.95 -13.24
N VAL A 442 2.58 28.07 -14.23
CA VAL A 442 2.10 26.91 -14.99
C VAL A 442 3.11 26.61 -16.10
N LEU A 443 3.84 25.50 -15.95
CA LEU A 443 4.87 25.06 -16.92
C LEU A 443 4.27 24.31 -18.12
N ALA A 444 3.23 24.89 -18.72
CA ALA A 444 2.61 24.38 -19.94
C ALA A 444 3.04 25.21 -21.16
N GLU A 445 3.32 24.52 -22.25
CA GLU A 445 3.69 25.15 -23.51
C GLU A 445 2.47 25.81 -24.17
N ASN A 446 2.68 26.90 -24.90
CA ASN A 446 1.65 27.55 -25.73
C ASN A 446 0.43 28.10 -24.98
N LEU A 447 0.56 28.42 -23.69
CA LEU A 447 -0.51 29.11 -22.94
C LEU A 447 -0.72 30.57 -23.39
N ALA A 448 0.38 31.26 -23.71
CA ALA A 448 0.40 32.70 -24.01
C ALA A 448 -0.49 33.10 -25.20
N GLY A 449 -1.00 34.34 -25.17
CA GLY A 449 -1.81 34.92 -26.25
C GLY A 449 -3.23 34.36 -26.41
N ARG A 450 -3.72 33.57 -25.44
CA ARG A 450 -5.07 32.98 -25.45
C ARG A 450 -5.74 33.12 -24.08
N LYS A 451 -7.08 33.15 -24.07
CA LYS A 451 -7.87 33.02 -22.84
C LYS A 451 -8.20 31.55 -22.58
N TRP A 452 -8.05 31.14 -21.34
CA TRP A 452 -8.30 29.78 -20.87
C TRP A 452 -9.44 29.77 -19.87
N ARG A 453 -10.34 28.80 -20.03
CA ARG A 453 -11.40 28.53 -19.05
C ARG A 453 -10.99 27.35 -18.19
N MET A 454 -10.65 27.64 -16.94
CA MET A 454 -10.26 26.65 -15.96
C MET A 454 -11.48 26.21 -15.16
N THR A 455 -11.73 24.91 -15.09
CA THR A 455 -12.84 24.34 -14.30
C THR A 455 -12.26 23.49 -13.17
N ASP A 456 -12.58 23.84 -11.93
CA ASP A 456 -12.26 23.02 -10.78
C ASP A 456 -13.13 21.75 -10.79
N ARG A 457 -12.50 20.59 -10.93
CA ARG A 457 -13.22 19.31 -11.09
C ARG A 457 -13.82 18.77 -9.80
N ILE A 458 -13.48 19.34 -8.64
CA ILE A 458 -14.04 18.96 -7.35
C ILE A 458 -15.22 19.88 -6.98
N THR A 459 -15.06 21.19 -7.15
CA THR A 459 -16.08 22.18 -6.75
C THR A 459 -17.03 22.55 -7.90
N GLY A 460 -16.61 22.41 -9.15
CA GLY A 460 -17.33 22.86 -10.35
C GLY A 460 -17.15 24.35 -10.65
N ALA A 461 -16.38 25.09 -9.85
CA ALA A 461 -16.13 26.51 -10.07
C ALA A 461 -15.34 26.74 -11.37
N THR A 462 -15.66 27.80 -12.10
CA THR A 462 -15.01 28.15 -13.37
C THR A 462 -14.32 29.51 -13.30
N TYR A 463 -13.13 29.60 -13.88
CA TYR A 463 -12.29 30.79 -13.89
C TYR A 463 -11.79 31.05 -15.30
N ASP A 464 -12.05 32.24 -15.84
CA ASP A 464 -11.45 32.68 -17.11
C ASP A 464 -10.13 33.41 -16.80
N ARG A 465 -9.02 33.00 -17.44
CA ARG A 465 -7.67 33.55 -17.22
C ARG A 465 -6.97 33.83 -18.54
N ASN A 466 -6.18 34.90 -18.60
CA ASN A 466 -5.27 35.10 -19.73
C ASN A 466 -4.07 34.17 -19.57
N GLY A 467 -3.71 33.44 -20.62
CA GLY A 467 -2.58 32.52 -20.59
C GLY A 467 -1.23 33.22 -20.47
N ASP A 468 -1.15 34.50 -20.81
CA ASP A 468 0.03 35.33 -20.50
C ASP A 468 0.27 35.38 -18.98
N ASP A 469 -0.81 35.58 -18.20
CA ASP A 469 -0.75 35.65 -16.74
C ASP A 469 -0.40 34.29 -16.13
N LEU A 470 -0.82 33.18 -16.74
CA LEU A 470 -0.49 31.81 -16.29
C LEU A 470 1.01 31.49 -16.42
N TYR A 471 1.67 32.08 -17.42
CA TYR A 471 3.10 31.90 -17.67
C TYR A 471 3.96 32.89 -16.87
N ARG A 472 3.62 34.19 -16.89
CA ARG A 472 4.26 35.25 -16.09
C ARG A 472 3.25 36.37 -15.77
N PRO A 473 3.00 36.71 -14.50
CA PRO A 473 3.76 36.32 -13.30
C PRO A 473 3.42 34.93 -12.72
N GLY A 474 2.41 34.24 -13.24
CA GLY A 474 1.86 33.00 -12.70
C GLY A 474 0.41 33.20 -12.23
N LEU A 475 -0.32 32.10 -12.05
CA LEU A 475 -1.68 32.13 -11.54
C LEU A 475 -1.68 32.54 -10.06
N TYR A 476 -2.26 33.70 -9.75
CA TYR A 476 -2.54 34.09 -8.37
C TYR A 476 -3.55 33.12 -7.75
N VAL A 477 -3.22 32.61 -6.57
CA VAL A 477 -4.08 31.78 -5.73
C VAL A 477 -4.16 32.35 -4.32
N ASP A 478 -5.34 32.24 -3.72
CA ASP A 478 -5.61 32.52 -2.31
C ASP A 478 -6.44 31.35 -1.76
N LEU A 479 -5.80 30.52 -0.94
CA LEU A 479 -6.37 29.27 -0.46
C LEU A 479 -6.50 29.32 1.06
N ASN A 480 -7.72 29.05 1.54
CA ASN A 480 -7.98 28.75 2.95
C ASN A 480 -7.14 27.56 3.44
N PRO A 481 -7.01 27.36 4.77
CA PRO A 481 -6.34 26.20 5.34
C PRO A 481 -6.81 24.90 4.70
N TRP A 482 -5.87 24.04 4.29
CA TRP A 482 -6.15 22.75 3.65
C TRP A 482 -6.99 22.80 2.37
N ALA A 483 -7.26 23.99 1.81
CA ALA A 483 -7.99 24.12 0.56
C ALA A 483 -7.08 23.77 -0.62
N PHE A 484 -7.72 23.40 -1.73
CA PHE A 484 -7.02 23.04 -2.95
C PHE A 484 -7.85 23.36 -4.19
N HIS A 485 -7.17 23.39 -5.32
CA HIS A 485 -7.75 23.45 -6.65
C HIS A 485 -7.31 22.26 -7.49
N VAL A 486 -8.25 21.71 -8.26
CA VAL A 486 -7.99 20.68 -9.29
C VAL A 486 -8.54 21.19 -10.61
N LEU A 487 -7.79 22.06 -11.28
CA LEU A 487 -8.25 22.83 -12.43
C LEU A 487 -7.96 22.08 -13.73
N LYS A 488 -8.99 21.82 -14.55
CA LYS A 488 -8.84 21.35 -15.94
C LYS A 488 -9.04 22.51 -16.92
N PHE A 489 -8.21 22.61 -17.95
CA PHE A 489 -8.29 23.65 -18.99
C PHE A 489 -7.65 23.21 -20.31
#